data_AF-A0A3A5W267-F1
#
_entry.id   AF-A0A3A5W267-F1
#
_cell.length_a   1.000
_cell.length_b   1.000
_cell.length_c   1.000
_cell.angle_alpha   90.00
_cell.angle_beta   90.00
_cell.angle_gamma   90.00
#
_symmetry.space_group_name_H-M   'P 1'
#
loop_
_entity.id
_entity.type
_entity.pdbx_description
1 polymer ?
#
loop_
_entity_poly.entity_id
_entity_poly.type
_entity_poly.pdbx_seq_one_letter_code
_entity_poly.pdbx_strand_id
1 'polypeptide(L)'
;CRSEKESLFSLGLFSNGAINYAILASGFLLFLFVHFATFSLPLIGIEFGNLLSTTPLEGIDWLVLIAVASTVFLVEEFRKLMIKSRFFSIRR
;
A
#
# COMPACT_ATOMS: atom_id res chain seq x y z
N CYS A 1 -0.50 -3.56 8.76
CA CYS A 1 -0.10 -4.56 9.78
C CYS A 1 1.09 -4.14 10.67
N ARG A 2 1.43 -2.85 10.83
CA ARG A 2 2.55 -2.41 11.70
C ARG A 2 2.23 -2.44 13.20
N SER A 3 0.95 -2.30 13.56
CA SER A 3 0.50 -2.26 14.94
C SER A 3 -0.91 -2.86 15.01
N GLU A 4 -1.12 -3.80 15.93
CA GLU A 4 -2.40 -4.47 16.12
C GLU A 4 -3.33 -3.72 17.08
N LYS A 5 -2.76 -3.03 18.08
CA LYS A 5 -3.51 -2.41 19.20
C LYS A 5 -3.43 -0.89 19.22
N GLU A 6 -2.30 -0.33 18.80
CA GLU A 6 -2.08 1.12 18.82
C GLU A 6 -2.39 1.73 17.44
N SER A 7 -3.10 2.86 17.45
CA SER A 7 -3.42 3.64 16.25
C SER A 7 -2.17 4.25 15.63
N LEU A 8 -2.14 4.32 14.31
CA LEU A 8 -1.06 4.94 13.55
C LEU A 8 -0.91 6.44 13.83
N PHE A 9 -1.98 7.12 14.25
CA PHE A 9 -1.94 8.53 14.66
C PHE A 9 -1.22 8.75 15.99
N SER A 10 -1.25 7.75 16.87
CA SER A 10 -0.57 7.81 18.18
C SER A 10 0.92 7.49 18.08
N LEU A 11 1.29 6.61 17.15
CA LEU A 11 2.67 6.17 16.92
C LEU A 11 3.44 7.08 15.95
N GLY A 12 2.73 7.84 15.11
CA GLY A 12 3.29 8.60 14.00
C GLY A 12 3.53 7.72 12.78
N LEU A 13 2.93 8.12 11.65
CA LEU A 13 3.02 7.39 10.37
C LEU A 13 4.48 7.15 9.93
N PHE A 14 5.35 8.15 10.10
CA PHE A 14 6.74 8.11 9.66
C PHE A 14 7.77 7.83 10.76
N SER A 15 7.36 7.40 11.95
CA SER A 15 8.28 7.22 13.08
C SER A 15 9.34 6.13 12.88
N ASN A 16 9.12 5.15 11.99
CA ASN A 16 10.06 4.06 11.74
C ASN A 16 10.69 4.18 10.34
N GLY A 17 11.97 4.57 10.32
CA GLY A 17 12.73 4.74 9.09
C GLY A 17 12.79 3.48 8.23
N ALA A 18 12.98 2.30 8.82
CA ALA A 18 13.09 1.05 8.05
C ALA A 18 11.80 0.73 7.27
N ILE A 19 10.63 0.92 7.90
CA ILE A 19 9.35 0.72 7.24
C ILE A 19 9.12 1.76 6.14
N ASN A 20 9.49 3.02 6.39
CA ASN A 20 9.36 4.08 5.38
C ASN A 20 10.25 3.79 4.15
N TYR A 21 11.49 3.34 4.36
CA TYR A 21 12.38 2.95 3.27
C TYR A 21 11.85 1.74 2.51
N ALA A 22 11.29 0.74 3.20
CA ALA A 22 10.67 -0.41 2.55
C ALA A 22 9.46 0.01 1.69
N ILE A 23 8.60 0.91 2.18
CA ILE A 23 7.45 1.44 1.43
C ILE A 23 7.93 2.24 0.22
N LEU A 24 8.94 3.08 0.37
CA LEU A 24 9.52 3.83 -0.74
C LEU A 24 10.14 2.92 -1.79
N ALA A 25 10.95 1.94 -1.38
CA ALA A 25 11.61 1.01 -2.29
C ALA A 25 10.59 0.13 -3.04
N SER A 26 9.58 -0.40 -2.34
CA SER A 26 8.52 -1.19 -2.97
C SER A 26 7.61 -0.36 -3.88
N GLY A 27 7.25 0.87 -3.48
CA GLY A 27 6.50 1.80 -4.31
C GLY A 27 7.27 2.22 -5.56
N PHE A 28 8.56 2.50 -5.43
CA PHE A 28 9.44 2.82 -6.56
C PHE A 28 9.57 1.66 -7.55
N LEU A 29 9.76 0.44 -7.04
CA LEU A 29 9.86 -0.76 -7.87
C LEU A 29 8.54 -1.05 -8.60
N LEU A 30 7.40 -0.88 -7.92
CA LEU A 30 6.08 -0.99 -8.53
C LEU A 30 5.90 0.04 -9.64
N PHE A 31 6.25 1.31 -9.38
CA PHE A 31 6.18 2.37 -10.39
C PHE A 31 7.06 2.05 -11.61
N LEU A 32 8.27 1.56 -11.40
CA LEU A 32 9.17 1.16 -12.47
C LEU A 32 8.54 0.06 -13.33
N PHE A 33 8.05 -1.02 -12.72
CA PHE A 33 7.45 -2.11 -13.50
C PHE A 33 6.20 -1.71 -14.26
N VAL A 34 5.35 -0.85 -13.68
CA VAL A 34 4.14 -0.37 -14.36
C VAL A 34 4.47 0.55 -15.52
N HIS A 35 5.39 1.51 -15.34
CA HIS A 35 5.69 2.52 -16.36
C HIS A 35 6.58 1.96 -17.49
N PHE A 36 7.49 1.04 -17.17
CA PHE A 36 8.37 0.41 -18.14
C PHE A 36 7.81 -0.92 -18.69
N ALA A 37 6.56 -1.28 -18.37
CA ALA A 37 5.91 -2.50 -18.88
C ALA A 37 5.87 -2.54 -20.42
N THR A 38 5.65 -1.39 -21.06
CA THR A 38 5.57 -1.26 -22.53
C THR A 38 6.94 -1.15 -23.20
N PHE A 39 8.03 -1.15 -22.44
CA PHE A 39 9.38 -1.11 -23.02
C PHE A 39 9.73 -2.49 -23.58
N SER A 40 9.96 -2.57 -24.89
CA SER A 40 10.41 -3.80 -25.54
C SER A 40 11.89 -4.04 -25.25
N LEU A 41 12.25 -5.24 -24.78
CA LEU A 41 13.65 -5.59 -24.59
C LEU A 41 14.34 -5.72 -25.97
N PRO A 42 15.41 -4.94 -26.23
CA PRO A 42 16.06 -4.92 -27.53
C PRO A 42 16.78 -6.25 -27.88
N LEU A 43 16.91 -7.18 -26.93
CA LEU A 43 17.60 -8.46 -27.10
C LEU A 43 16.69 -9.63 -27.49
N ILE A 44 15.39 -9.60 -27.16
CA ILE A 44 14.47 -10.75 -27.34
C ILE A 44 13.17 -10.33 -28.05
N GLY A 45 12.90 -9.03 -28.21
CA GLY A 45 11.71 -8.54 -28.92
C GLY A 45 10.39 -8.77 -28.16
N ILE A 46 10.46 -9.21 -26.91
CA ILE A 46 9.30 -9.35 -26.01
C ILE A 46 9.17 -8.09 -25.16
N GLU A 47 7.93 -7.66 -24.94
CA GLU A 47 7.63 -6.57 -24.01
C GLU A 47 7.98 -6.97 -22.58
N PHE A 48 8.55 -6.03 -21.82
CA PHE A 48 8.93 -6.26 -20.43
C PHE A 48 7.72 -6.67 -19.56
N GLY A 49 6.54 -6.11 -19.86
CA GLY A 49 5.27 -6.47 -19.24
C GLY A 49 4.89 -7.93 -19.44
N ASN A 50 5.23 -8.54 -20.57
CA ASN A 50 4.88 -9.93 -20.85
C ASN A 50 5.69 -10.93 -20.00
N LEU A 51 6.89 -10.54 -19.55
CA LEU A 51 7.73 -11.38 -18.67
C LEU A 51 7.17 -11.50 -17.25
N LEU A 52 6.55 -10.43 -16.74
CA LEU A 52 5.94 -10.40 -15.42
C LEU A 52 4.41 -10.53 -15.47
N SER A 53 3.82 -10.70 -16.66
CA SER A 53 2.36 -10.60 -16.87
C SER A 53 1.77 -9.31 -16.28
N THR A 54 2.52 -8.22 -16.40
CA THR A 54 2.15 -6.89 -15.87
C THR A 54 1.56 -6.05 -16.97
N THR A 55 0.30 -5.63 -16.80
CA THR A 55 -0.35 -4.65 -17.67
C THR A 55 0.00 -3.23 -17.22
N PRO A 56 0.24 -2.28 -18.15
CA PRO A 56 0.40 -0.88 -17.78
C PRO A 56 -0.89 -0.38 -17.13
N LEU A 57 -0.76 0.43 -16.08
CA LEU A 57 -1.91 1.04 -15.39
C LEU A 57 -2.28 2.36 -16.06
N GLU A 58 -3.57 2.54 -16.32
CA GLU A 58 -4.10 3.81 -16.78
C GLU A 58 -4.11 4.83 -15.63
N GLY A 59 -4.12 6.13 -15.93
CA GLY A 59 -4.13 7.19 -14.92
C GLY A 59 -5.30 7.08 -13.94
N ILE A 60 -6.45 6.58 -14.39
CA ILE A 60 -7.63 6.36 -13.54
C ILE A 60 -7.44 5.20 -12.55
N ASP A 61 -6.71 4.16 -12.93
CA ASP A 61 -6.48 2.98 -12.09
C ASP A 61 -5.65 3.34 -10.85
N TRP A 62 -4.75 4.32 -10.97
CA TRP A 62 -4.01 4.87 -9.83
C TRP A 62 -4.94 5.52 -8.80
N LEU A 63 -5.98 6.22 -9.24
CA LEU A 63 -6.98 6.80 -8.34
C LEU A 63 -7.80 5.70 -7.66
N VAL A 64 -8.19 4.66 -8.40
CA VAL A 64 -8.89 3.50 -7.84
C VAL A 64 -8.03 2.80 -6.78
N LEU A 65 -6.74 2.58 -7.04
CA LEU A 65 -5.80 2.00 -6.08
C LEU A 65 -5.74 2.81 -4.78
N ILE A 66 -5.62 4.14 -4.88
CA ILE A 66 -5.58 5.02 -3.71
C ILE A 66 -6.92 4.97 -2.95
N ALA A 67 -8.04 4.99 -3.65
CA ALA A 67 -9.36 4.91 -3.04
C ALA A 67 -9.54 3.60 -2.28
N VAL A 68 -9.24 2.46 -2.90
CA VAL A 68 -9.34 1.14 -2.27
C VAL A 68 -8.37 1.04 -1.07
N ALA A 69 -7.11 1.45 -1.23
CA ALA A 69 -6.15 1.45 -0.12
C ALA A 69 -6.60 2.31 1.07
N SER A 70 -7.22 3.47 0.80
CA SER A 70 -7.75 4.36 1.84
C SER A 70 -8.90 3.72 2.63
N THR A 71 -9.77 2.95 1.97
CA THR A 71 -10.87 2.26 2.66
C THR A 71 -10.35 1.20 3.64
N VAL A 72 -9.38 0.38 3.22
CA VAL A 72 -8.74 -0.62 4.11
C VAL A 72 -8.07 0.07 5.30
N PHE A 73 -7.38 1.18 5.06
CA PHE A 73 -6.78 1.99 6.12
C PHE A 73 -7.82 2.51 7.12
N LEU A 74 -8.92 3.10 6.63
CA LEU A 74 -9.99 3.64 7.47
C LEU A 74 -10.66 2.56 8.32
N VAL A 75 -10.99 1.41 7.73
CA VAL A 75 -11.61 0.28 8.43
C VAL A 75 -10.70 -0.24 9.55
N GLU A 76 -9.41 -0.37 9.29
CA GLU A 76 -8.44 -0.87 10.27
C GLU A 76 -8.18 0.12 11.42
N GLU A 77 -8.10 1.43 11.13
CA GLU A 77 -7.98 2.44 12.19
C GLU A 77 -9.28 2.59 12.98
N PHE A 78 -10.45 2.49 12.33
CA PHE A 78 -11.74 2.45 13.01
C PHE A 78 -11.87 1.25 13.97
N ARG A 79 -11.39 0.07 13.54
CA ARG A 79 -11.31 -1.12 14.40
C ARG A 79 -10.50 -0.86 15.67
N LYS A 80 -9.31 -0.26 15.54
CA LYS A 80 -8.46 0.08 16.69
C LYS A 80 -9.09 1.15 17.58
N LEU A 81 -9.76 2.13 17.00
CA LEU A 81 -10.47 3.18 17.72
C LEU A 81 -11.59 2.57 18.58
N MET A 82 -12.40 1.67 18.03
CA MET A 82 -13.44 0.96 18.79
C MET A 82 -12.85 0.20 19.98
N ILE A 83 -11.76 -0.55 19.78
CA ILE A 83 -11.09 -1.29 20.86
C ILE A 83 -10.57 -0.35 21.95
N LYS A 84 -9.92 0.75 21.57
CA LYS A 84 -9.35 1.73 22.52
C LYS A 84 -10.43 2.52 23.27
N SER A 85 -11.57 2.79 22.62
CA SER A 85 -12.67 3.57 23.21
C SER A 85 -13.37 2.89 24.38
N ARG A 86 -13.09 1.60 24.67
CA ARG A 86 -13.74 0.82 25.75
C ARG A 86 -15.27 0.94 25.77
N PHE A 87 -15.92 1.21 24.63
CA PHE A 87 -17.38 1.28 24.55
C PHE A 87 -18.05 -0.06 24.93
N PHE A 88 -17.28 -1.15 24.93
CA PHE A 88 -17.68 -2.46 25.41
C PHE A 88 -16.82 -2.94 26.60
N SER A 89 -16.50 -2.07 27.56
CA SER A 89 -16.03 -2.57 28.86
C SER A 89 -17.22 -3.10 29.65
N ILE A 90 -17.59 -4.36 29.43
CA ILE A 90 -18.36 -5.10 30.42
C ILE A 90 -17.46 -5.17 31.65
N ARG A 91 -17.78 -4.34 32.64
CA ARG A 91 -17.25 -4.41 33.99
C ARG A 91 -17.76 -5.74 34.57
N ARG A 92 -16.86 -6.72 34.68
CA ARG A 92 -17.08 -7.91 35.49
C ARG A 92 -16.35 -7.74 36.80
#